data_AF-A0A9R0D8Q4-F1
#
_entry.id   AF-A0A9R0D8Q4-F1
#
_cell.length_a   1.000
_cell.length_b   1.000
_cell.length_c   1.000
_cell.angle_alpha   90.00
_cell.angle_beta   90.00
_cell.angle_gamma   90.00
#
_symmetry.space_group_name_H-M   'P 1'
#
loop_
_entity.id
_entity.type
_entity.pdbx_description
1 polymer ?
#
loop_
_entity_poly.entity_id
_entity_poly.type
_entity_poly.pdbx_seq_one_letter_code
_entity_poly.pdbx_strand_id
1 'polypeptide(L)'
;MDPVTKLKELRDAVRRGKIDEVKNIVKWFEQDVDRIRTLSKAYENTRACPTQDDLVIAACSHNQKHVLDYLLSQTDILYYLTDSTQNITEVIAKRTKAVRHALRLEDFEMVEKLYNYWSGDLYWKGHKKDKFNNLGQILKDAENPAIVKNQQLLINFKCLVTLNDFQQELYSKLPEPLSHDASAKDTAGVLLTVLSIYDKYSDIDRVRIEDVTPEVELLLKSYLADPDSEYYRAQMYIKYEVYFRKLDFNIALLLLEKLYIIRNHLKKRLNTEQLKTVSDTYREIECAIYHLIYRTSEDWRLYLPADRQLTETHHPGIYNGVE
;
A
#
# COMPACT_ATOMS: atom_id res chain seq x y z
N MET A 1 13.96 33.33 11.69
CA MET A 1 12.67 32.90 12.28
C MET A 1 12.89 31.55 12.92
N ASP A 2 12.34 31.34 14.11
CA ASP A 2 12.53 30.10 14.88
C ASP A 2 11.90 28.88 14.16
N PRO A 3 12.62 27.75 14.01
CA PRO A 3 12.12 26.53 13.35
C PRO A 3 10.82 25.97 13.95
N VAL A 4 10.63 26.05 15.27
CA VAL A 4 9.42 25.54 15.93
C VAL A 4 8.20 26.38 15.56
N THR A 5 8.38 27.70 15.48
CA THR A 5 7.34 28.64 15.03
C THR A 5 6.96 28.36 13.57
N LYS A 6 7.94 28.16 12.68
CA LYS A 6 7.66 27.77 11.29
C LYS A 6 6.96 26.43 11.16
N LEU A 7 7.23 25.49 12.05
CA LEU A 7 6.57 24.19 12.05
C LEU A 7 5.10 24.26 12.51
N LYS A 8 4.79 25.16 13.46
CA LYS A 8 3.40 25.46 13.83
C LYS A 8 2.64 26.10 12.66
N GLU A 9 3.26 27.04 11.95
CA GLU A 9 2.71 27.61 10.72
C GLU A 9 2.46 26.54 9.66
N LEU A 10 3.40 25.61 9.45
CA LEU A 10 3.22 24.48 8.54
C LEU A 10 1.99 23.66 8.91
N ARG A 11 1.85 23.27 10.19
CA ARG A 11 0.68 22.53 10.66
C ARG A 11 -0.63 23.29 10.41
N ASP A 12 -0.65 24.58 10.67
CA ASP A 12 -1.85 25.39 10.47
C ASP A 12 -2.17 25.59 8.97
N ALA A 13 -1.16 25.73 8.11
CA ALA A 13 -1.31 25.75 6.65
C ALA A 13 -1.87 24.41 6.13
N VAL A 14 -1.39 23.29 6.67
CA VAL A 14 -1.91 21.95 6.39
C VAL A 14 -3.39 21.87 6.74
N ARG A 15 -3.79 22.30 7.95
CA ARG A 15 -5.20 22.32 8.37
C ARG A 15 -6.11 23.12 7.44
N ARG A 16 -5.60 24.23 6.89
CA ARG A 16 -6.34 25.11 5.96
C ARG A 16 -6.32 24.63 4.50
N GLY A 17 -5.56 23.59 4.17
CA GLY A 17 -5.44 23.11 2.79
C GLY A 17 -4.66 24.01 1.83
N LYS A 18 -3.87 24.97 2.35
CA LYS A 18 -3.16 25.97 1.54
C LYS A 18 -1.86 25.39 0.97
N ILE A 19 -1.97 24.63 -0.12
CA ILE A 19 -0.85 23.86 -0.67
C ILE A 19 0.38 24.69 -1.05
N ASP A 20 0.20 25.89 -1.62
CA ASP A 20 1.33 26.74 -1.98
C ASP A 20 2.06 27.28 -0.75
N GLU A 21 1.31 27.58 0.32
CA GLU A 21 1.88 27.97 1.61
C GLU A 21 2.66 26.79 2.23
N VAL A 22 2.08 25.58 2.20
CA VAL A 22 2.74 24.34 2.63
C VAL A 22 4.06 24.13 1.86
N LYS A 23 4.03 24.21 0.52
CA LYS A 23 5.22 24.06 -0.33
C LYS A 23 6.29 25.09 -0.02
N ASN A 24 5.90 26.35 0.18
CA ASN A 24 6.84 27.42 0.53
C ASN A 24 7.51 27.19 1.89
N ILE A 25 6.75 26.74 2.90
CA ILE A 25 7.28 26.46 4.23
C ILE A 25 8.17 25.21 4.22
N VAL A 26 7.78 24.16 3.48
CA VAL A 26 8.60 22.94 3.32
C VAL A 26 9.93 23.26 2.65
N LYS A 27 9.91 24.02 1.55
CA LYS A 27 11.13 24.48 0.87
C LYS A 27 12.04 25.30 1.80
N TRP A 28 11.46 26.07 2.72
CA TRP A 28 12.23 26.80 3.73
C TRP A 28 12.97 25.87 4.71
N PHE A 29 12.41 24.72 5.06
CA PHE A 29 13.10 23.71 5.88
C PHE A 29 14.17 22.95 5.10
N GLU A 30 13.90 22.58 3.85
CA GLU A 30 14.82 21.78 3.01
C GLU A 30 16.08 22.56 2.57
N GLN A 31 16.02 23.90 2.57
CA GLN A 31 17.14 24.76 2.16
C GLN A 31 18.33 24.80 3.13
N ASP A 32 18.20 24.32 4.36
CA ASP A 32 19.20 24.56 5.41
C ASP A 32 19.26 23.39 6.41
N VAL A 33 20.33 22.61 6.30
CA VAL A 33 20.60 21.41 7.13
C VAL A 33 20.70 21.76 8.62
N ASP A 34 21.16 22.97 8.97
CA ASP A 34 21.29 23.38 10.38
C ASP A 34 19.92 23.69 11.02
N ARG A 35 18.90 24.04 10.22
CA ARG A 35 17.51 24.16 10.71
C ARG A 35 16.95 22.81 11.10
N ILE A 36 17.23 21.78 10.31
CA ILE A 36 16.83 20.40 10.59
C ILE A 36 17.51 19.90 11.88
N ARG A 37 18.81 20.16 12.06
CA ARG A 37 19.53 19.83 13.30
C ARG A 37 18.98 20.56 14.53
N THR A 38 18.51 21.80 14.34
CA THR A 38 17.90 22.58 15.43
C THR A 38 16.55 21.99 15.85
N LEU A 39 15.76 21.45 14.91
CA LEU A 39 14.52 20.73 15.23
C LEU A 39 14.78 19.48 16.09
N SER A 40 15.82 18.70 15.78
CA SER A 40 16.21 17.53 16.59
C SER A 40 16.45 17.90 18.06
N LYS A 41 17.18 19.01 18.31
CA LYS A 41 17.38 19.54 19.67
C LYS A 41 16.10 20.06 20.31
N ALA A 42 15.17 20.61 19.52
CA ALA A 42 13.89 21.07 20.04
C ALA A 42 13.01 19.90 20.51
N TYR A 43 13.06 18.74 19.84
CA TYR A 43 12.34 17.54 20.29
C TYR A 43 12.88 17.00 21.64
N GLU A 44 14.19 17.08 21.88
CA GLU A 44 14.79 16.69 23.17
C GLU A 44 14.36 17.57 24.34
N ASN A 45 14.10 18.86 24.08
CA ASN A 45 13.88 19.87 25.13
C ASN A 45 12.41 20.27 25.32
N THR A 46 11.52 19.95 24.39
CA THR A 46 10.12 20.44 24.42
C THR A 46 9.09 19.44 23.88
N ARG A 47 8.14 19.03 24.74
CA ARG A 47 6.97 18.20 24.36
C ARG A 47 5.94 18.89 23.44
N ALA A 48 6.14 20.16 23.06
CA ALA A 48 5.15 20.98 22.34
C ALA A 48 5.49 21.22 20.85
N CYS A 49 6.54 20.58 20.34
CA CYS A 49 6.92 20.68 18.93
C CYS A 49 6.05 19.72 18.09
N PRO A 50 5.37 20.17 17.01
CA PRO A 50 4.62 19.26 16.15
C PRO A 50 5.53 18.15 15.56
N THR A 51 5.04 16.92 15.48
CA THR A 51 5.75 15.82 14.81
C THR A 51 5.15 15.50 13.45
N GLN A 52 5.79 14.58 12.71
CA GLN A 52 5.24 14.06 11.46
C GLN A 52 3.77 13.62 11.59
N ASP A 53 3.44 12.91 12.68
CA ASP A 53 2.09 12.39 12.88
C ASP A 53 1.09 13.52 13.18
N ASP A 54 1.53 14.66 13.74
CA ASP A 54 0.65 15.81 13.97
C ASP A 54 0.27 16.49 12.64
N LEU A 55 1.19 16.55 11.66
CA LEU A 55 0.88 17.04 10.31
C LEU A 55 -0.07 16.07 9.59
N VAL A 56 0.16 14.76 9.72
CA VAL A 56 -0.71 13.73 9.15
C VAL A 56 -2.12 13.78 9.75
N ILE A 57 -2.23 13.88 11.08
CA ILE A 57 -3.52 14.05 11.77
C ILE A 57 -4.20 15.33 11.30
N ALA A 58 -3.47 16.44 11.16
CA ALA A 58 -4.02 17.70 10.69
C ALA A 58 -4.64 17.56 9.29
N ALA A 59 -3.94 16.91 8.35
CA ALA A 59 -4.45 16.67 7.02
C ALA A 59 -5.69 15.76 7.04
N CYS A 60 -5.65 14.65 7.78
CA CYS A 60 -6.76 13.69 7.89
C CYS A 60 -7.99 14.30 8.55
N SER A 61 -7.82 15.05 9.65
CA SER A 61 -8.95 15.65 10.38
C SER A 61 -9.68 16.76 9.63
N HIS A 62 -9.08 17.33 8.58
CA HIS A 62 -9.65 18.41 7.78
C HIS A 62 -9.87 18.01 6.31
N ASN A 63 -9.80 16.71 5.98
CA ASN A 63 -9.98 16.17 4.63
C ASN A 63 -9.04 16.76 3.55
N GLN A 64 -7.77 17.01 3.88
CA GLN A 64 -6.83 17.70 3.01
C GLN A 64 -6.02 16.73 2.15
N LYS A 65 -6.70 16.03 1.23
CA LYS A 65 -6.12 14.98 0.37
C LYS A 65 -4.88 15.42 -0.40
N HIS A 66 -4.95 16.55 -1.07
CA HIS A 66 -3.87 17.08 -1.92
C HIS A 66 -2.65 17.51 -1.09
N VAL A 67 -2.88 18.02 0.13
CA VAL A 67 -1.80 18.32 1.07
C VAL A 67 -1.19 17.03 1.60
N LEU A 68 -2.00 16.03 1.96
CA LEU A 68 -1.51 14.74 2.40
C LEU A 68 -0.65 14.08 1.30
N ASP A 69 -1.11 14.11 0.05
CA ASP A 69 -0.38 13.59 -1.11
C ASP A 69 1.00 14.22 -1.26
N TYR A 70 1.06 15.55 -1.18
CA TYR A 70 2.33 16.28 -1.20
C TYR A 70 3.24 15.84 -0.04
N LEU A 71 2.73 15.81 1.20
CA LEU A 71 3.51 15.47 2.40
C LEU A 71 4.03 14.03 2.39
N LEU A 72 3.27 13.06 1.86
CA LEU A 72 3.64 11.64 1.89
C LEU A 72 4.52 11.22 0.70
N SER A 73 4.46 11.93 -0.43
CA SER A 73 5.01 11.42 -1.70
C SER A 73 5.84 12.41 -2.50
N GLN A 74 5.81 13.71 -2.18
CA GLN A 74 6.49 14.74 -2.98
C GLN A 74 7.55 15.55 -2.18
N THR A 75 7.74 15.25 -0.89
CA THR A 75 8.76 15.86 -0.03
C THR A 75 9.20 14.87 1.04
N ASP A 76 10.42 15.07 1.56
CA ASP A 76 11.00 14.31 2.66
C ASP A 76 10.76 14.97 4.03
N ILE A 77 9.94 16.03 4.11
CA ILE A 77 9.75 16.80 5.36
C ILE A 77 9.34 15.92 6.53
N LEU A 78 8.48 14.92 6.33
CA LEU A 78 8.02 14.03 7.39
C LEU A 78 9.15 13.20 8.00
N TYR A 79 10.16 12.83 7.21
CA TYR A 79 11.33 12.10 7.70
C TYR A 79 12.09 12.94 8.74
N TYR A 80 12.27 14.23 8.48
CA TYR A 80 12.96 15.17 9.38
C TYR A 80 12.18 15.50 10.65
N LEU A 81 10.86 15.26 10.66
CA LEU A 81 9.97 15.52 11.80
C LEU A 81 9.71 14.26 12.64
N THR A 82 10.58 13.25 12.52
CA THR A 82 10.54 12.05 13.35
C THR A 82 11.18 12.35 14.71
N ASP A 83 10.38 12.31 15.75
CA ASP A 83 10.86 12.40 17.13
C ASP A 83 11.37 11.02 17.58
N SER A 84 12.69 10.87 17.67
CA SER A 84 13.34 9.63 18.09
C SER A 84 13.13 9.29 19.57
N THR A 85 12.58 10.22 20.36
CA THR A 85 12.30 10.01 21.80
C THR A 85 10.87 9.49 22.04
N GLN A 86 10.00 9.51 21.03
CA GLN A 86 8.61 9.07 21.18
C GLN A 86 8.52 7.56 21.43
N ASN A 87 7.71 7.21 22.43
CA ASN A 87 7.34 5.83 22.69
C ASN A 87 6.45 5.32 21.54
N ILE A 88 6.69 4.09 21.09
CA ILE A 88 5.88 3.45 20.05
C ILE A 88 4.38 3.47 20.36
N THR A 89 3.97 3.37 21.62
CA THR A 89 2.56 3.47 22.03
C THR A 89 1.94 4.82 21.68
N GLU A 90 2.69 5.93 21.83
CA GLU A 90 2.22 7.26 21.47
C GLU A 90 2.11 7.41 19.95
N VAL A 91 3.08 6.86 19.21
CA VAL A 91 3.07 6.82 17.74
C VAL A 91 1.84 6.04 17.24
N ILE A 92 1.59 4.85 17.79
CA ILE A 92 0.41 4.04 17.46
C ILE A 92 -0.87 4.84 17.73
N ALA A 93 -1.01 5.45 18.91
CA ALA A 93 -2.20 6.23 19.25
C ALA A 93 -2.45 7.41 18.29
N LYS A 94 -1.39 8.14 17.90
CA LYS A 94 -1.48 9.25 16.93
C LYS A 94 -1.90 8.74 15.55
N ARG A 95 -1.30 7.65 15.07
CA ARG A 95 -1.62 7.07 13.75
C ARG A 95 -3.02 6.47 13.70
N THR A 96 -3.46 5.77 14.75
CA THR A 96 -4.84 5.31 14.92
C THR A 96 -5.82 6.49 14.85
N LYS A 97 -5.48 7.61 15.48
CA LYS A 97 -6.30 8.83 15.42
C LYS A 97 -6.40 9.37 13.99
N ALA A 98 -5.32 9.38 13.21
CA ALA A 98 -5.36 9.81 11.81
C ALA A 98 -6.28 8.92 10.96
N VAL A 99 -6.16 7.59 11.09
CA VAL A 99 -7.04 6.63 10.39
C VAL A 99 -8.51 6.84 10.78
N ARG A 100 -8.81 6.99 12.07
CA ARG A 100 -10.19 7.27 12.55
C ARG A 100 -10.74 8.57 11.98
N HIS A 101 -9.93 9.62 11.80
CA HIS A 101 -10.38 10.86 11.17
C HIS A 101 -10.75 10.65 9.71
N ALA A 102 -9.91 9.96 8.93
CA ALA A 102 -10.20 9.65 7.53
C ALA A 102 -11.46 8.79 7.37
N LEU A 103 -11.62 7.75 8.21
CA LEU A 103 -12.82 6.90 8.21
C LEU A 103 -14.10 7.67 8.55
N ARG A 104 -14.05 8.60 9.52
CA ARG A 104 -15.19 9.45 9.90
C ARG A 104 -15.64 10.39 8.78
N LEU A 105 -14.71 10.79 7.91
CA LEU A 105 -14.96 11.64 6.76
C LEU A 105 -15.29 10.82 5.51
N GLU A 106 -15.49 9.51 5.67
CA GLU A 106 -15.78 8.53 4.63
C GLU A 106 -14.73 8.47 3.50
N ASP A 107 -13.49 8.81 3.83
CA ASP A 107 -12.42 8.97 2.86
C ASP A 107 -11.42 7.82 2.92
N PHE A 108 -11.77 6.73 2.24
CA PHE A 108 -10.92 5.54 2.17
C PHE A 108 -9.57 5.83 1.49
N GLU A 109 -9.54 6.73 0.51
CA GLU A 109 -8.32 7.04 -0.24
C GLU A 109 -7.21 7.54 0.70
N MET A 110 -7.56 8.37 1.68
CA MET A 110 -6.61 8.81 2.70
C MET A 110 -6.12 7.64 3.56
N VAL A 111 -7.00 6.72 3.97
CA VAL A 111 -6.60 5.53 4.73
C VAL A 111 -5.63 4.66 3.93
N GLU A 112 -5.90 4.47 2.64
CA GLU A 112 -5.03 3.71 1.74
C GLU A 112 -3.65 4.38 1.59
N LYS A 113 -3.61 5.71 1.43
CA LYS A 113 -2.34 6.47 1.36
C LYS A 113 -1.53 6.34 2.65
N LEU A 114 -2.16 6.44 3.81
CA LEU A 114 -1.51 6.24 5.10
C LEU A 114 -0.96 4.82 5.24
N TYR A 115 -1.76 3.82 4.85
CA TYR A 115 -1.33 2.42 4.85
C TYR A 115 -0.08 2.24 3.98
N ASN A 116 -0.12 2.68 2.71
CA ASN A 116 1.01 2.54 1.78
C ASN A 116 2.27 3.27 2.28
N TYR A 117 2.12 4.48 2.82
CA TYR A 117 3.24 5.24 3.37
C TYR A 117 3.86 4.55 4.59
N TRP A 118 3.02 4.12 5.55
CA TRP A 118 3.50 3.47 6.77
C TRP A 118 3.92 2.04 6.58
N SER A 119 3.39 1.29 5.61
CA SER A 119 3.91 -0.02 5.20
C SER A 119 5.23 0.14 4.45
N GLY A 120 5.43 1.31 3.83
CA GLY A 120 6.57 1.66 3.00
C GLY A 120 6.69 0.75 1.78
N ASP A 121 7.86 0.77 1.16
CA ASP A 121 8.19 -0.16 0.09
C ASP A 121 8.12 -1.60 0.61
N LEU A 122 7.06 -2.31 0.23
CA LEU A 122 6.80 -3.68 0.67
C LEU A 122 7.93 -4.60 0.20
N TYR A 123 8.49 -4.35 -0.98
CA TYR A 123 9.58 -5.14 -1.55
C TYR A 123 10.90 -4.98 -0.77
N TRP A 124 11.31 -3.76 -0.43
CA TRP A 124 12.60 -3.52 0.25
C TRP A 124 12.54 -3.43 1.79
N LYS A 125 11.38 -3.14 2.38
CA LYS A 125 11.22 -2.91 3.83
C LYS A 125 10.30 -3.92 4.53
N GLY A 126 9.80 -4.93 3.81
CA GLY A 126 8.90 -5.95 4.34
C GLY A 126 9.47 -6.80 5.49
N HIS A 127 10.79 -6.89 5.62
CA HIS A 127 11.44 -7.64 6.70
C HIS A 127 11.34 -6.99 8.09
N LYS A 128 10.84 -5.76 8.20
CA LYS A 128 10.62 -5.11 9.50
C LYS A 128 9.32 -5.64 10.13
N LYS A 129 9.33 -6.84 10.69
CA LYS A 129 8.14 -7.51 11.27
C LYS A 129 7.33 -6.63 12.22
N ASP A 130 8.02 -5.87 13.09
CA ASP A 130 7.38 -4.95 14.03
C ASP A 130 6.55 -3.86 13.35
N LYS A 131 6.92 -3.48 12.11
CA LYS A 131 6.21 -2.48 11.33
C LYS A 131 4.80 -2.93 10.98
N PHE A 132 4.64 -4.17 10.52
CA PHE A 132 3.32 -4.74 10.21
C PHE A 132 2.53 -5.08 11.47
N ASN A 133 3.20 -5.46 12.56
CA ASN A 133 2.54 -5.64 13.86
C ASN A 133 1.92 -4.33 14.35
N ASN A 134 2.70 -3.24 14.34
CA ASN A 134 2.24 -1.90 14.74
C ASN A 134 1.15 -1.38 13.80
N LEU A 135 1.28 -1.59 12.49
CA LEU A 135 0.26 -1.20 11.51
C LEU A 135 -1.03 -2.02 11.69
N GLY A 136 -0.92 -3.31 11.99
CA GLY A 136 -2.06 -4.17 12.32
C GLY A 136 -2.79 -3.68 13.57
N GLN A 137 -2.05 -3.27 14.60
CA GLN A 137 -2.63 -2.67 15.81
C GLN A 137 -3.34 -1.35 15.49
N ILE A 138 -2.72 -0.47 14.69
CA ILE A 138 -3.31 0.81 14.26
C ILE A 138 -4.66 0.58 13.56
N LEU A 139 -4.71 -0.38 12.63
CA LEU A 139 -5.92 -0.69 11.87
C LEU A 139 -7.01 -1.30 12.75
N LYS A 140 -6.68 -2.31 13.57
CA LYS A 140 -7.61 -2.96 14.50
C LYS A 140 -8.18 -1.98 15.53
N ASP A 141 -7.33 -1.09 16.07
CA ASP A 141 -7.80 -0.07 17.01
C ASP A 141 -8.62 1.03 16.31
N ALA A 142 -8.39 1.28 15.02
CA ALA A 142 -9.19 2.24 14.27
C ALA A 142 -10.58 1.70 13.89
N GLU A 143 -10.74 0.38 13.89
CA GLU A 143 -12.01 -0.29 13.62
C GLU A 143 -13.06 0.10 14.67
N ASN A 144 -14.07 0.85 14.24
CA ASN A 144 -15.23 1.16 15.07
C ASN A 144 -16.48 1.10 14.19
N PRO A 145 -17.34 0.08 14.37
CA PRO A 145 -18.53 -0.12 13.54
C PRO A 145 -19.48 1.09 13.52
N ALA A 146 -19.50 1.89 14.59
CA ALA A 146 -20.36 3.08 14.65
C ALA A 146 -19.90 4.24 13.75
N ILE A 147 -18.67 4.20 13.24
CA ILE A 147 -18.07 5.27 12.43
C ILE A 147 -18.43 5.15 10.95
N VAL A 148 -18.75 3.94 10.46
CA VAL A 148 -18.80 3.68 9.02
C VAL A 148 -20.23 3.33 8.58
N LYS A 149 -20.90 4.26 7.91
CA LYS A 149 -22.25 4.06 7.34
C LYS A 149 -22.23 3.47 5.94
N ASN A 150 -21.10 3.59 5.24
CA ASN A 150 -20.93 3.15 3.87
C ASN A 150 -20.36 1.71 3.82
N GLN A 151 -21.10 0.78 3.22
CA GLN A 151 -20.70 -0.63 3.11
C GLN A 151 -19.43 -0.83 2.27
N GLN A 152 -19.22 -0.06 1.20
CA GLN A 152 -17.99 -0.15 0.40
C GLN A 152 -16.78 0.32 1.20
N LEU A 153 -16.95 1.31 2.08
CA LEU A 153 -15.90 1.75 2.99
C LEU A 153 -15.53 0.66 4.01
N LEU A 154 -16.53 -0.06 4.55
CA LEU A 154 -16.30 -1.23 5.41
C LEU A 154 -15.54 -2.33 4.69
N ILE A 155 -15.97 -2.67 3.46
CA ILE A 155 -15.31 -3.67 2.62
C ILE A 155 -13.85 -3.27 2.38
N ASN A 156 -13.63 -2.06 1.90
CA ASN A 156 -12.29 -1.54 1.60
C ASN A 156 -11.39 -1.51 2.84
N PHE A 157 -11.93 -1.14 4.00
CA PHE A 157 -11.17 -1.15 5.26
C PHE A 157 -10.82 -2.57 5.70
N LYS A 158 -11.79 -3.50 5.69
CA LYS A 158 -11.55 -4.93 5.99
C LYS A 158 -10.49 -5.51 5.06
N CYS A 159 -10.55 -5.19 3.77
CA CYS A 159 -9.52 -5.55 2.80
C CYS A 159 -8.12 -5.10 3.21
N LEU A 160 -7.95 -3.87 3.71
CA LEU A 160 -6.63 -3.41 4.20
C LEU A 160 -6.18 -4.15 5.46
N VAL A 161 -7.10 -4.43 6.40
CA VAL A 161 -6.78 -5.23 7.59
C VAL A 161 -6.28 -6.62 7.19
N THR A 162 -7.02 -7.32 6.33
CA THR A 162 -6.66 -8.65 5.86
C THR A 162 -5.39 -8.64 5.00
N LEU A 163 -5.17 -7.60 4.19
CA LEU A 163 -3.91 -7.43 3.47
C LEU A 163 -2.74 -7.31 4.45
N ASN A 164 -2.89 -6.57 5.55
CA ASN A 164 -1.85 -6.48 6.56
C ASN A 164 -1.58 -7.82 7.25
N ASP A 165 -2.61 -8.61 7.55
CA ASP A 165 -2.45 -9.95 8.11
C ASP A 165 -1.69 -10.87 7.13
N PHE A 166 -1.97 -10.77 5.82
CA PHE A 166 -1.19 -11.42 4.77
C PHE A 166 0.29 -11.02 4.82
N GLN A 167 0.60 -9.71 4.90
CA GLN A 167 1.99 -9.24 4.98
C GLN A 167 2.69 -9.78 6.24
N GLN A 168 2.01 -9.78 7.40
CA GLN A 168 2.55 -10.34 8.64
C GLN A 168 2.88 -11.83 8.49
N GLU A 169 1.95 -12.63 7.96
CA GLU A 169 2.15 -14.06 7.78
C GLU A 169 3.27 -14.34 6.78
N LEU A 170 3.30 -13.62 5.66
CA LEU A 170 4.34 -13.73 4.64
C LEU A 170 5.72 -13.46 5.21
N TYR A 171 5.96 -12.26 5.75
CA TYR A 171 7.28 -11.87 6.23
C TYR A 171 7.71 -12.56 7.52
N SER A 172 6.77 -13.12 8.30
CA SER A 172 7.13 -13.96 9.45
C SER A 172 7.77 -15.29 9.03
N LYS A 173 7.42 -15.82 7.85
CA LYS A 173 7.86 -17.12 7.32
C LYS A 173 8.98 -17.02 6.28
N LEU A 174 9.19 -15.83 5.69
CA LEU A 174 10.30 -15.61 4.75
C LEU A 174 11.65 -15.51 5.50
N PRO A 175 12.73 -16.10 4.95
CA PRO A 175 14.07 -16.00 5.53
C PRO A 175 14.64 -14.57 5.39
N GLU A 176 15.43 -14.13 6.39
CA GLU A 176 16.18 -12.87 6.36
C GLU A 176 17.66 -13.14 6.01
N PRO A 177 18.29 -12.43 5.04
CA PRO A 177 17.72 -11.64 3.95
C PRO A 177 17.39 -12.51 2.71
N LEU A 178 16.45 -12.03 1.88
CA LEU A 178 16.23 -12.55 0.53
C LEU A 178 17.41 -12.14 -0.36
N SER A 179 18.59 -12.73 -0.13
CA SER A 179 19.77 -12.44 -0.95
C SER A 179 19.56 -12.95 -2.37
N HIS A 180 19.98 -12.15 -3.37
CA HIS A 180 20.11 -12.60 -4.76
C HIS A 180 21.08 -13.79 -4.92
N ASP A 181 21.89 -14.07 -3.89
CA ASP A 181 22.83 -15.18 -3.82
C ASP A 181 22.27 -16.44 -3.14
N ALA A 182 20.97 -16.48 -2.80
CA ALA A 182 20.33 -17.64 -2.18
C ALA A 182 20.47 -18.90 -3.06
N SER A 183 20.62 -20.08 -2.43
CA SER A 183 20.72 -21.33 -3.18
C SER A 183 19.42 -21.65 -3.92
N ALA A 184 19.49 -22.45 -4.99
CA ALA A 184 18.30 -22.85 -5.74
C ALA A 184 17.28 -23.63 -4.87
N LYS A 185 17.77 -24.43 -3.91
CA LYS A 185 16.92 -25.20 -2.98
C LYS A 185 16.17 -24.28 -2.04
N ASP A 186 16.85 -23.28 -1.49
CA ASP A 186 16.25 -22.28 -0.60
C ASP A 186 15.23 -21.44 -1.36
N THR A 187 15.54 -21.09 -2.62
CA THR A 187 14.64 -20.33 -3.51
C THR A 187 13.35 -21.10 -3.80
N ALA A 188 13.43 -22.41 -4.08
CA ALA A 188 12.24 -23.25 -4.27
C ALA A 188 11.39 -23.37 -3.01
N GLY A 189 12.01 -23.52 -1.83
CA GLY A 189 11.31 -23.53 -0.54
C GLY A 189 10.59 -22.21 -0.24
N VAL A 190 11.22 -21.08 -0.59
CA VAL A 190 10.59 -19.75 -0.50
C VAL A 190 9.40 -19.64 -1.45
N LEU A 191 9.52 -20.06 -2.71
CA LEU A 191 8.41 -20.04 -3.67
C LEU A 191 7.20 -20.84 -3.19
N LEU A 192 7.42 -22.06 -2.68
CA LEU A 192 6.35 -22.88 -2.13
C LEU A 192 5.67 -22.20 -0.93
N THR A 193 6.44 -21.56 -0.08
CA THR A 193 5.92 -20.80 1.07
C THR A 193 5.08 -19.62 0.62
N VAL A 194 5.57 -18.82 -0.34
CA VAL A 194 4.85 -17.67 -0.92
C VAL A 194 3.53 -18.11 -1.54
N LEU A 195 3.55 -19.14 -2.39
CA LEU A 195 2.36 -19.65 -3.08
C LEU A 195 1.35 -20.25 -2.09
N SER A 196 1.79 -21.00 -1.09
CA SER A 196 0.90 -21.56 -0.06
C SER A 196 0.21 -20.48 0.78
N ILE A 197 0.91 -19.38 1.08
CA ILE A 197 0.30 -18.25 1.78
C ILE A 197 -0.65 -17.52 0.84
N TYR A 198 -0.26 -17.27 -0.41
CA TYR A 198 -1.14 -16.62 -1.39
C TYR A 198 -2.47 -17.38 -1.56
N ASP A 199 -2.42 -18.70 -1.76
CA ASP A 199 -3.61 -19.55 -1.92
C ASP A 199 -4.60 -19.42 -0.73
N LYS A 200 -4.08 -19.23 0.48
CA LYS A 200 -4.88 -19.00 1.68
C LYS A 200 -5.61 -17.65 1.69
N TYR A 201 -5.01 -16.62 1.08
CA TYR A 201 -5.51 -15.23 1.09
C TYR A 201 -6.18 -14.82 -0.22
N SER A 202 -6.01 -15.56 -1.31
CA SER A 202 -6.77 -15.40 -2.55
C SER A 202 -8.23 -15.86 -2.41
N ASP A 203 -8.55 -16.62 -1.36
CA ASP A 203 -9.93 -16.95 -0.99
C ASP A 203 -10.70 -15.70 -0.55
N ILE A 204 -11.73 -15.35 -1.32
CA ILE A 204 -12.56 -14.17 -1.08
C ILE A 204 -13.26 -14.20 0.28
N ASP A 205 -13.60 -15.38 0.82
CA ASP A 205 -14.33 -15.48 2.07
C ASP A 205 -13.53 -14.92 3.26
N ARG A 206 -12.21 -14.72 3.10
CA ARG A 206 -11.34 -13.97 4.02
C ARG A 206 -11.77 -12.51 4.19
N VAL A 207 -12.13 -11.85 3.11
CA VAL A 207 -12.47 -10.42 3.07
C VAL A 207 -13.97 -10.18 2.92
N ARG A 208 -14.75 -11.23 2.63
CA ARG A 208 -16.18 -11.12 2.40
C ARG A 208 -16.90 -10.53 3.60
N ILE A 209 -17.71 -9.50 3.36
CA ILE A 209 -18.72 -9.01 4.30
C ILE A 209 -20.07 -9.43 3.73
N GLU A 210 -20.94 -9.99 4.56
CA GLU A 210 -22.31 -10.33 4.16
C GLU A 210 -22.99 -9.08 3.57
N ASP A 211 -23.61 -9.25 2.41
CA ASP A 211 -24.28 -8.13 1.75
C ASP A 211 -25.56 -7.79 2.53
N VAL A 212 -25.78 -6.51 2.83
CA VAL A 212 -26.96 -6.08 3.60
C VAL A 212 -28.25 -6.18 2.79
N THR A 213 -28.13 -6.36 1.47
CA THR A 213 -29.25 -6.60 0.53
C THR A 213 -29.19 -8.02 -0.03
N PRO A 214 -29.93 -8.97 0.57
CA PRO A 214 -30.03 -10.34 0.10
C PRO A 214 -30.44 -10.45 -1.38
N GLU A 215 -31.19 -9.48 -1.92
CA GLU A 215 -31.64 -9.48 -3.31
C GLU A 215 -30.49 -9.31 -4.31
N VAL A 216 -29.48 -8.48 -3.99
CA VAL A 216 -28.30 -8.30 -4.86
C VAL A 216 -27.43 -9.54 -4.84
N GLU A 217 -27.29 -10.18 -3.68
CA GLU A 217 -26.55 -11.44 -3.56
C GLU A 217 -27.26 -12.60 -4.29
N LEU A 218 -28.59 -12.66 -4.21
CA LEU A 218 -29.42 -13.60 -4.99
C LEU A 218 -29.34 -13.31 -6.49
N LEU A 219 -29.34 -12.04 -6.90
CA LEU A 219 -29.22 -11.65 -8.31
C LEU A 219 -27.84 -12.01 -8.87
N LEU A 220 -26.75 -11.71 -8.15
CA LEU A 220 -25.39 -12.13 -8.51
C LEU A 220 -25.29 -13.66 -8.59
N LYS A 221 -25.85 -14.39 -7.61
CA LYS A 221 -25.94 -15.85 -7.64
C LYS A 221 -26.78 -16.38 -8.80
N SER A 222 -27.79 -15.63 -9.26
CA SER A 222 -28.62 -16.01 -10.41
C SER A 222 -27.94 -15.79 -11.77
N TYR A 223 -26.99 -14.85 -11.86
CA TYR A 223 -26.13 -14.69 -13.03
C TYR A 223 -25.05 -15.78 -13.15
N LEU A 224 -24.80 -16.53 -12.07
CA LEU A 224 -23.86 -17.66 -11.99
C LEU A 224 -24.49 -18.98 -12.48
N ALA A 225 -25.07 -18.99 -13.67
CA ALA A 225 -25.42 -20.26 -14.32
C ALA A 225 -24.18 -21.10 -14.68
N ASP A 226 -22.98 -20.50 -14.61
CA ASP A 226 -21.68 -21.14 -14.78
C ASP A 226 -20.71 -20.77 -13.63
N PRO A 227 -20.61 -21.60 -12.57
CA PRO A 227 -19.70 -21.36 -11.45
C PRO A 227 -18.22 -21.51 -11.82
N ASP A 228 -17.90 -22.14 -12.96
CA ASP A 228 -16.52 -22.32 -13.44
C ASP A 228 -16.00 -21.12 -14.22
N SER A 229 -16.87 -20.18 -14.60
CA SER A 229 -16.49 -18.98 -15.35
C SER A 229 -15.72 -17.94 -14.51
N GLU A 230 -14.45 -17.74 -14.86
CA GLU A 230 -13.60 -16.68 -14.26
C GLU A 230 -14.17 -15.28 -14.49
N TYR A 231 -14.90 -15.06 -15.58
CA TYR A 231 -15.55 -13.77 -15.86
C TYR A 231 -16.59 -13.40 -14.81
N TYR A 232 -17.46 -14.35 -14.44
CA TYR A 232 -18.49 -14.10 -13.42
C TYR A 232 -17.90 -14.05 -12.01
N ARG A 233 -16.87 -14.86 -11.73
CA ARG A 233 -16.10 -14.72 -10.49
C ARG A 233 -15.49 -13.31 -10.36
N ALA A 234 -14.89 -12.78 -11.42
CA ALA A 234 -14.36 -11.41 -11.43
C ALA A 234 -15.45 -10.34 -11.19
N GLN A 235 -16.64 -10.48 -11.79
CA GLN A 235 -17.76 -9.56 -11.55
C GLN A 235 -18.24 -9.56 -10.09
N MET A 236 -18.31 -10.73 -9.44
CA MET A 236 -18.63 -10.81 -8.01
C MET A 236 -17.55 -10.15 -7.14
N TYR A 237 -16.30 -10.24 -7.57
CA TYR A 237 -15.14 -9.85 -6.78
C TYR A 237 -14.74 -8.39 -7.00
N ILE A 238 -15.41 -7.68 -7.93
CA ILE A 238 -15.09 -6.30 -8.31
C ILE A 238 -15.14 -5.32 -7.13
N LYS A 239 -16.02 -5.57 -6.15
CA LYS A 239 -16.08 -4.74 -4.92
C LYS A 239 -14.87 -4.93 -4.00
N TYR A 240 -14.04 -5.95 -4.23
CA TYR A 240 -12.78 -6.25 -3.56
C TYR A 240 -11.57 -6.01 -4.46
N GLU A 241 -11.72 -5.35 -5.62
CA GLU A 241 -10.64 -5.14 -6.60
C GLU A 241 -9.35 -4.61 -5.97
N VAL A 242 -9.45 -3.60 -5.10
CA VAL A 242 -8.28 -2.98 -4.44
C VAL A 242 -7.48 -4.00 -3.63
N TYR A 243 -8.15 -4.98 -3.02
CA TYR A 243 -7.52 -6.06 -2.26
C TYR A 243 -6.73 -6.98 -3.17
N PHE A 244 -7.39 -7.56 -4.17
CA PHE A 244 -6.77 -8.51 -5.09
C PHE A 244 -5.63 -7.83 -5.86
N ARG A 245 -5.83 -6.60 -6.37
CA ARG A 245 -4.77 -5.85 -7.05
C ARG A 245 -3.52 -5.68 -6.18
N LYS A 246 -3.68 -5.34 -4.88
CA LYS A 246 -2.53 -5.20 -3.97
C LYS A 246 -1.90 -6.54 -3.60
N LEU A 247 -2.71 -7.58 -3.38
CA LEU A 247 -2.25 -8.93 -3.06
C LEU A 247 -1.43 -9.49 -4.24
N ASP A 248 -2.00 -9.48 -5.43
CA ASP A 248 -1.44 -10.03 -6.66
C ASP A 248 -0.16 -9.29 -7.05
N PHE A 249 -0.16 -7.95 -6.94
CA PHE A 249 1.03 -7.14 -7.21
C PHE A 249 2.21 -7.53 -6.31
N ASN A 250 1.97 -7.71 -5.00
CA ASN A 250 3.02 -8.09 -4.06
C ASN A 250 3.57 -9.49 -4.34
N ILE A 251 2.69 -10.45 -4.64
CA ILE A 251 3.09 -11.83 -4.95
C ILE A 251 3.85 -11.88 -6.27
N ALA A 252 3.36 -11.18 -7.30
CA ALA A 252 3.98 -11.19 -8.61
C ALA A 252 5.41 -10.62 -8.59
N LEU A 253 5.69 -9.57 -7.82
CA LEU A 253 7.05 -9.06 -7.62
C LEU A 253 7.97 -10.09 -6.95
N LEU A 254 7.49 -10.81 -5.93
CA LEU A 254 8.25 -11.86 -5.26
C LEU A 254 8.52 -13.04 -6.20
N LEU A 255 7.54 -13.44 -7.00
CA LEU A 255 7.69 -14.50 -8.00
C LEU A 255 8.74 -14.12 -9.05
N LEU A 256 8.68 -12.91 -9.61
CA LEU A 256 9.67 -12.43 -10.59
C LEU A 256 11.09 -12.45 -10.03
N GLU A 257 11.28 -11.98 -8.79
CA GLU A 257 12.60 -12.01 -8.15
C GLU A 257 13.13 -13.45 -8.02
N LYS A 258 12.29 -14.40 -7.59
CA LYS A 258 12.73 -15.77 -7.39
C LYS A 258 12.98 -16.49 -8.71
N LEU A 259 12.18 -16.21 -9.74
CA LEU A 259 12.43 -16.69 -11.10
C LEU A 259 13.76 -16.19 -11.64
N TYR A 260 14.10 -14.92 -11.41
CA TYR A 260 15.39 -14.34 -11.78
C TYR A 260 16.57 -15.07 -11.11
N ILE A 261 16.48 -15.36 -9.81
CA ILE A 261 17.51 -16.12 -9.08
C ILE A 261 17.67 -17.52 -9.66
N ILE A 262 16.58 -18.23 -9.93
CA ILE A 262 16.64 -19.58 -10.52
C ILE A 262 17.26 -19.54 -11.91
N ARG A 263 16.89 -18.56 -12.74
CA ARG A 263 17.47 -18.35 -14.07
C ARG A 263 18.99 -18.16 -14.00
N ASN A 264 19.48 -17.42 -13.01
CA ASN A 264 20.93 -17.24 -12.80
C ASN A 264 21.64 -18.53 -12.40
N HIS A 265 21.02 -19.39 -11.59
CA HIS A 265 21.57 -20.71 -11.27
C HIS A 265 21.61 -21.62 -12.49
N LEU A 266 20.57 -21.61 -13.33
CA LEU A 266 20.50 -22.41 -14.55
C LEU A 266 21.54 -21.98 -15.59
N LYS A 267 21.75 -20.67 -15.76
CA LYS A 267 22.84 -20.11 -16.61
C LYS A 267 24.22 -20.66 -16.25
N LYS A 268 24.50 -20.89 -14.97
CA LYS A 268 25.79 -21.42 -14.51
C LYS A 268 25.93 -22.94 -14.73
N ARG A 269 24.82 -23.68 -14.86
CA ARG A 269 24.79 -25.14 -14.91
C ARG A 269 24.61 -25.73 -16.30
N LEU A 270 23.89 -25.04 -17.17
CA LEU A 270 23.50 -25.55 -18.48
C LEU A 270 24.53 -25.14 -19.55
N ASN A 271 24.70 -25.99 -20.55
CA ASN A 271 25.42 -25.64 -21.77
C ASN A 271 24.55 -24.71 -22.65
N THR A 272 25.16 -24.12 -23.69
CA THR A 272 24.54 -23.03 -24.47
C THR A 272 23.21 -23.40 -25.15
N GLU A 273 23.03 -24.65 -25.58
CA GLU A 273 21.78 -25.11 -26.21
C GLU A 273 20.66 -25.34 -25.19
N GLN A 274 20.93 -26.06 -24.09
CA GLN A 274 19.95 -26.29 -23.03
C GLN A 274 19.52 -24.98 -22.37
N LEU A 275 20.46 -24.04 -22.27
CA LEU A 275 20.20 -22.71 -21.73
C LEU A 275 19.23 -21.91 -22.61
N LYS A 276 19.25 -22.10 -23.93
CA LYS A 276 18.38 -21.36 -24.86
C LYS A 276 16.91 -21.72 -24.63
N THR A 277 16.59 -23.02 -24.68
CA THR A 277 15.21 -23.52 -24.47
C THR A 277 14.67 -23.15 -23.09
N VAL A 278 15.47 -23.34 -22.04
CA VAL A 278 15.05 -23.02 -20.67
C VAL A 278 14.93 -21.51 -20.46
N SER A 279 15.83 -20.70 -21.04
CA SER A 279 15.74 -19.24 -20.96
C SER A 279 14.52 -18.68 -21.70
N ASP A 280 14.04 -19.34 -22.77
CA ASP A 280 12.84 -18.91 -23.48
C ASP A 280 11.58 -19.15 -22.63
N THR A 281 11.42 -20.32 -22.00
CA THR A 281 10.29 -20.59 -21.08
C THR A 281 10.30 -19.68 -19.86
N TYR A 282 11.47 -19.44 -19.24
CA TYR A 282 11.57 -18.48 -18.12
C TYR A 282 11.19 -17.07 -18.55
N ARG A 283 11.63 -16.64 -19.74
CA ARG A 283 11.25 -15.34 -20.29
C ARG A 283 9.74 -15.28 -20.53
N GLU A 284 9.11 -16.33 -21.03
CA GLU A 284 7.64 -16.37 -21.23
C GLU A 284 6.89 -16.24 -19.90
N ILE A 285 7.32 -16.94 -18.85
CA ILE A 285 6.73 -16.83 -17.50
C ILE A 285 6.96 -15.43 -16.91
N GLU A 286 8.19 -14.91 -16.97
CA GLU A 286 8.53 -13.55 -16.54
C GLU A 286 7.70 -12.52 -17.30
N CYS A 287 7.54 -12.67 -18.61
CA CYS A 287 6.71 -11.81 -19.45
C CYS A 287 5.23 -11.91 -19.10
N ALA A 288 4.70 -13.10 -18.82
CA ALA A 288 3.31 -13.29 -18.42
C ALA A 288 3.02 -12.64 -17.05
N ILE A 289 3.90 -12.84 -16.07
CA ILE A 289 3.79 -12.20 -14.75
C ILE A 289 3.99 -10.69 -14.85
N TYR A 290 4.93 -10.22 -15.66
CA TYR A 290 5.11 -8.80 -15.92
C TYR A 290 3.88 -8.17 -16.57
N HIS A 291 3.27 -8.85 -17.55
CA HIS A 291 2.00 -8.40 -18.13
C HIS A 291 0.87 -8.40 -17.10
N LEU A 292 0.81 -9.39 -16.20
CA LEU A 292 -0.12 -9.40 -15.08
C LEU A 292 0.10 -8.16 -14.19
N ILE A 293 1.33 -7.85 -13.79
CA ILE A 293 1.69 -6.67 -12.97
C ILE A 293 1.36 -5.35 -13.67
N TYR A 294 1.72 -5.23 -14.95
CA TYR A 294 1.62 -3.97 -15.68
C TYR A 294 0.19 -3.69 -16.14
N ARG A 295 -0.52 -4.69 -16.69
CA ARG A 295 -1.92 -4.55 -17.11
C ARG A 295 -2.92 -4.60 -15.94
N THR A 296 -2.62 -5.19 -14.79
CA THR A 296 -3.49 -5.02 -13.60
C THR A 296 -3.51 -3.59 -13.08
N SER A 297 -2.49 -2.77 -13.39
CA SER A 297 -2.46 -1.36 -13.03
C SER A 297 -3.22 -0.45 -14.00
N GLU A 298 -3.37 -0.83 -15.27
CA GLU A 298 -3.99 -0.02 -16.34
C GLU A 298 -5.32 -0.56 -16.90
N ASP A 299 -5.50 -1.89 -17.04
CA ASP A 299 -6.54 -2.50 -17.90
C ASP A 299 -7.80 -3.02 -17.15
N TRP A 300 -7.84 -3.10 -15.82
CA TRP A 300 -9.09 -3.48 -15.13
C TRP A 300 -10.23 -2.48 -15.35
N ARG A 301 -9.89 -1.23 -15.71
CA ARG A 301 -10.82 -0.19 -16.12
C ARG A 301 -11.59 -0.52 -17.41
N LEU A 302 -11.01 -1.34 -18.30
CA LEU A 302 -11.64 -1.74 -19.57
C LEU A 302 -12.72 -2.81 -19.38
N TYR A 303 -12.74 -3.49 -18.24
CA TYR A 303 -13.75 -4.51 -17.91
C TYR A 303 -14.85 -3.99 -16.97
N LEU A 304 -14.82 -2.69 -16.62
CA LEU A 304 -15.92 -2.05 -15.92
C LEU A 304 -17.14 -1.90 -16.87
N PRO A 305 -18.36 -2.16 -16.38
CA PRO A 305 -19.56 -1.82 -17.14
C PRO A 305 -19.59 -0.30 -17.40
N ALA A 306 -20.17 0.08 -18.55
CA ALA A 306 -20.07 1.43 -19.11
C ALA A 306 -20.56 2.56 -18.17
N ASP A 307 -21.44 2.24 -17.23
CA ASP A 307 -21.95 3.12 -16.19
C ASP A 307 -20.91 3.50 -15.11
N ARG A 308 -19.83 2.72 -14.98
CA ARG A 308 -18.69 3.01 -14.08
C ARG A 308 -17.46 3.57 -14.80
N GLN A 309 -17.48 3.66 -16.13
CA GLN A 309 -16.41 4.28 -16.92
C GLN A 309 -16.51 5.82 -16.96
N LEU A 310 -17.56 6.40 -16.39
CA LEU A 310 -17.84 7.84 -16.43
C LEU A 310 -17.70 8.48 -15.05
N THR A 311 -16.47 8.85 -14.68
CA THR A 311 -16.23 10.07 -13.90
C THR A 311 -15.01 10.80 -14.47
N GLU A 312 -15.31 11.87 -15.19
CA GLU A 312 -14.37 12.78 -15.84
C GLU A 312 -13.42 13.41 -14.81
N THR A 313 -12.14 13.05 -14.88
CA THR A 313 -10.95 13.92 -14.91
C THR A 313 -9.74 13.04 -14.62
N HIS A 314 -9.26 12.26 -15.59
CA HIS A 314 -8.03 11.48 -15.43
C HIS A 314 -7.02 11.85 -16.51
N HIS A 315 -5.82 12.18 -16.05
CA HIS A 315 -4.66 12.48 -16.86
C HIS A 315 -4.44 11.36 -17.88
N PRO A 316 -4.42 11.68 -19.20
CA PRO A 316 -3.87 10.77 -20.18
C PRO A 316 -2.40 10.57 -19.79
N GLY A 317 -2.07 9.35 -19.35
CA GLY A 317 -0.68 8.88 -19.39
C GLY A 317 -0.24 9.02 -20.84
N ILE A 318 0.63 9.98 -21.10
CA ILE A 318 1.22 10.20 -22.42
C ILE A 318 2.05 8.96 -22.74
N TYR A 319 1.50 8.10 -23.61
CA TYR A 319 2.26 7.07 -24.28
C TYR A 319 3.12 7.77 -25.35
N ASN A 320 4.34 8.18 -24.99
CA ASN A 320 5.36 8.55 -25.97
C ASN A 320 5.94 7.26 -26.56
N GLY A 321 5.11 6.52 -27.28
CA GLY A 321 5.52 5.50 -28.23
C GLY A 321 5.59 6.18 -29.60
N VAL A 322 6.79 6.61 -29.97
CA VAL A 322 7.11 7.06 -31.32
C VAL A 322 7.02 5.84 -32.26
N GLU A 323 6.11 5.91 -33.22
CA GLU A 323 6.35 5.48 -34.61
C GLU A 323 6.23 6.69 -35.52
#